data_AF-A0A9P4IP07-F1
#
_entry.id   AF-A0A9P4IP07-F1
#
_cell.length_a   1.000
_cell.length_b   1.000
_cell.length_c   1.000
_cell.angle_alpha   90.00
_cell.angle_beta   90.00
_cell.angle_gamma   90.00
#
_symmetry.space_group_name_H-M   'P 1'
#
loop_
_entity.id
_entity.type
_entity.pdbx_description
1 polymer ?
#
loop_
_entity_poly.entity_id
_entity_poly.type
_entity_poly.pdbx_seq_one_letter_code
_entity_poly.pdbx_strand_id
1 'polypeptide(L)'
;MCQVCTLKTIAKRDRWPKPLEPHLEDVEALVNTAHSEFTQLKNAETNERRPETGKKPNQAFGAKSYQESAGIDGVDANLDRLVISDASTAQIRNSLIDTTRGLLYVVSVLEQERVSWWNSPAKQNQRRSLMDTFNAEKQKQLQVVNQKTANMVIDMRAKIGVFAKYVLIVELHELEGEERKKQQTSEKTV
;
A
#
# COMPACT_ATOMS: atom_id res chain seq x y z
N MET A 1 6.36 -4.33 -12.40
CA MET A 1 5.34 -3.42 -11.81
C MET A 1 4.99 -3.94 -10.43
N CYS A 2 5.01 -3.11 -9.39
CA CYS A 2 4.68 -3.56 -8.02
C CYS A 2 3.18 -3.88 -7.89
N GLN A 3 2.77 -4.76 -6.96
CA GLN A 3 1.35 -5.11 -6.79
C GLN A 3 0.49 -3.88 -6.46
N VAL A 4 1.01 -2.95 -5.64
CA VAL A 4 0.34 -1.69 -5.31
C VAL A 4 0.20 -0.78 -6.54
N CYS A 5 1.16 -0.81 -7.45
CA CYS A 5 1.17 -0.02 -8.67
C CYS A 5 0.05 -0.44 -9.64
N THR A 6 -0.40 -1.71 -9.56
CA THR A 6 -1.52 -2.21 -10.36
C THR A 6 -2.85 -1.52 -10.03
N LEU A 7 -3.00 -0.95 -8.82
CA LEU A 7 -4.21 -0.20 -8.45
C LEU A 7 -4.44 1.00 -9.40
N LYS A 8 -3.38 1.67 -9.84
CA LYS A 8 -3.49 2.76 -10.83
C LYS A 8 -4.01 2.27 -12.17
N THR A 9 -3.57 1.09 -12.60
CA THR A 9 -4.06 0.47 -13.84
C THR A 9 -5.54 0.11 -13.71
N ILE A 10 -5.98 -0.41 -12.56
CA ILE A 10 -7.38 -0.70 -12.30
C ILE A 10 -8.20 0.60 -12.29
N ALA A 11 -7.71 1.65 -11.62
CA ALA A 11 -8.37 2.95 -11.56
C ALA A 11 -8.58 3.58 -12.96
N LYS A 12 -7.65 3.36 -13.89
CA LYS A 12 -7.69 3.92 -15.25
C LYS A 12 -8.36 3.01 -16.28
N ARG A 13 -8.78 1.79 -15.91
CA ARG A 13 -9.27 0.77 -16.86
C ARG A 13 -10.62 1.13 -17.47
N ASP A 14 -11.56 1.59 -16.65
CA ASP A 14 -12.94 1.88 -17.05
C ASP A 14 -13.39 3.23 -16.50
N ARG A 15 -14.50 3.75 -17.05
CA ARG A 15 -15.09 5.01 -16.61
C ARG A 15 -15.75 4.85 -15.23
N TRP A 16 -15.40 5.74 -14.31
CA TRP A 16 -16.02 5.83 -13.00
C TRP A 16 -17.27 6.72 -13.01
N PRO A 17 -18.24 6.50 -12.10
CA PRO A 17 -19.28 7.46 -11.84
C PRO A 17 -18.67 8.76 -11.31
N LYS A 18 -19.12 9.92 -11.82
CA LYS A 18 -18.59 11.24 -11.43
C LYS A 18 -18.40 11.47 -9.93
N PRO A 19 -19.32 11.05 -9.03
CA PRO A 19 -19.13 11.26 -7.60
C PRO A 19 -17.92 10.54 -7.01
N LEU A 20 -17.45 9.47 -7.66
CA LEU A 20 -16.33 8.65 -7.19
C LEU A 20 -14.98 9.11 -7.76
N GLU A 21 -14.97 9.99 -8.78
CA GLU A 21 -13.75 10.47 -9.44
C GLU A 21 -12.76 11.15 -8.48
N PRO A 22 -13.19 11.97 -7.49
CA PRO A 22 -12.25 12.61 -6.54
C PRO A 22 -11.38 11.61 -5.77
N HIS A 23 -11.96 10.48 -5.34
CA HIS A 23 -11.24 9.44 -4.58
C HIS A 23 -10.16 8.72 -5.42
N LEU A 24 -10.21 8.82 -6.75
CA LEU A 24 -9.18 8.23 -7.61
C LEU A 24 -7.85 8.98 -7.49
N GLU A 25 -7.89 10.28 -7.24
CA GLU A 25 -6.70 11.10 -6.98
C GLU A 25 -6.04 10.66 -5.67
N ASP A 26 -6.84 10.41 -4.63
CA ASP A 26 -6.36 9.89 -3.35
C ASP A 26 -5.74 8.50 -3.49
N VAL A 27 -6.37 7.59 -4.25
CA VAL A 27 -5.78 6.29 -4.59
C VAL A 27 -4.44 6.46 -5.31
N GLU A 28 -4.35 7.36 -6.29
CA GLU A 28 -3.11 7.60 -7.02
C GLU A 28 -2.00 8.17 -6.11
N ALA A 29 -2.33 9.12 -5.23
CA ALA A 29 -1.40 9.69 -4.27
C ALA A 29 -0.88 8.63 -3.28
N LEU A 30 -1.77 7.85 -2.67
CA LEU A 30 -1.40 6.80 -1.73
C LEU A 30 -0.61 5.66 -2.39
N VAL A 31 -0.91 5.30 -3.64
CA VAL A 31 -0.10 4.33 -4.39
C VAL A 31 1.33 4.84 -4.62
N ASN A 32 1.49 6.14 -4.90
CA ASN A 32 2.83 6.73 -5.04
C ASN A 32 3.62 6.66 -3.72
N THR A 33 2.98 7.03 -2.62
CA THR A 33 3.58 6.95 -1.28
C THR A 33 3.98 5.52 -0.94
N ALA A 34 3.06 4.56 -1.08
CA ALA A 34 3.33 3.15 -0.82
C ALA A 34 4.43 2.58 -1.72
N HIS A 35 4.52 3.01 -2.99
CA HIS A 35 5.60 2.60 -3.88
C HIS A 35 6.96 3.13 -3.42
N SER A 36 7.02 4.39 -2.98
CA SER A 36 8.23 5.01 -2.43
C SER A 36 8.70 4.27 -1.17
N GLU A 37 7.79 4.06 -0.21
CA GLU A 37 8.07 3.36 1.04
C GLU A 37 8.50 1.91 0.80
N PHE A 38 7.83 1.19 -0.10
CA PHE A 38 8.23 -0.16 -0.49
C PHE A 38 9.63 -0.21 -1.12
N THR A 39 9.97 0.78 -1.94
CA THR A 39 11.30 0.89 -2.56
C THR A 39 12.37 1.17 -1.50
N GLN A 40 12.07 2.05 -0.54
CA GLN A 40 12.95 2.34 0.60
C GLN A 40 13.18 1.08 1.45
N LEU A 41 12.11 0.36 1.77
CA LEU A 41 12.18 -0.89 2.53
C LEU A 41 13.07 -1.92 1.84
N LYS A 42 12.85 -2.14 0.53
CA LYS A 42 13.64 -3.08 -0.26
C LYS A 42 15.13 -2.69 -0.32
N ASN A 43 15.42 -1.38 -0.42
CA ASN A 43 16.80 -0.89 -0.44
C ASN A 43 17.49 -1.08 0.92
N ALA A 44 16.77 -0.86 2.03
CA ALA A 44 17.27 -1.10 3.38
C ALA A 44 17.61 -2.60 3.58
N GLU A 45 16.69 -3.49 3.24
CA GLU A 45 16.89 -4.95 3.31
C GLU A 45 18.05 -5.45 2.43
N THR A 46 18.31 -4.80 1.29
CA THR A 46 19.39 -5.17 0.38
C THR A 46 20.76 -4.71 0.91
N ASN A 47 20.82 -3.54 1.56
CA ASN A 47 22.06 -3.01 2.16
C ASN A 47 22.51 -3.83 3.38
N GLU A 48 21.57 -4.36 4.17
CA GLU A 48 21.87 -5.25 5.31
C GLU A 48 22.49 -6.60 4.87
N ARG A 49 22.23 -7.05 3.64
CA ARG A 49 22.70 -8.35 3.13
C ARG A 49 24.06 -8.31 2.43
N ARG A 50 24.71 -7.15 2.31
CA ARG A 50 26.03 -7.05 1.67
C ARG A 50 27.12 -7.35 2.71
N PRO A 51 27.79 -8.51 2.70
CA PRO A 51 29.01 -8.66 3.49
C PRO A 51 30.02 -7.63 2.98
N GLU A 52 30.66 -6.92 3.90
CA GLU A 52 31.82 -6.08 3.59
C GLU A 52 32.93 -6.98 3.01
N THR A 53 32.90 -7.23 1.71
CA THR A 53 34.07 -7.79 1.02
C THR A 53 35.11 -6.68 1.02
N GLY A 54 36.05 -6.83 1.95
CA GLY A 54 37.10 -5.88 2.25
C GLY A 54 37.75 -5.27 1.00
N LYS A 55 37.99 -3.97 1.11
CA LYS A 55 39.02 -3.28 0.33
C LYS A 55 40.31 -4.11 0.43
N LYS A 56 40.75 -4.75 -0.65
CA LYS A 56 42.16 -5.14 -0.77
C LYS A 56 42.93 -3.88 -1.21
N PRO A 57 43.88 -3.39 -0.42
CA PRO A 57 44.81 -2.40 -0.92
C PRO A 57 45.74 -3.08 -1.93
N ASN A 58 46.06 -2.36 -3.00
CA ASN A 58 47.23 -2.63 -3.83
C ASN A 58 48.44 -2.85 -2.91
N GLN A 59 49.13 -3.98 -3.04
CA GLN A 59 50.58 -3.97 -2.90
C GLN A 59 51.24 -5.21 -3.51
N ALA A 60 52.18 -4.88 -4.39
CA ALA A 60 53.26 -5.73 -4.85
C ALA A 60 54.20 -6.10 -3.69
N PHE A 61 54.80 -7.29 -3.81
CA PHE A 61 56.13 -7.70 -3.34
C PHE A 61 56.72 -7.06 -2.06
N GLY A 62 57.00 -7.90 -1.06
CA GLY A 62 58.02 -7.60 -0.04
C GLY A 62 57.88 -8.43 1.22
N ALA A 63 58.93 -9.18 1.57
CA ALA A 63 58.96 -10.18 2.63
C ALA A 63 59.49 -9.65 3.98
N LYS A 64 59.07 -10.33 5.07
CA LYS A 64 59.59 -10.35 6.47
C LYS A 64 59.37 -9.05 7.28
N SER A 65 59.12 -9.02 8.59
CA SER A 65 59.28 -9.94 9.72
C SER A 65 58.35 -9.55 10.90
N TYR A 66 58.17 -10.47 11.86
CA TYR A 66 57.51 -10.34 13.17
C TYR A 66 57.83 -9.06 13.98
N GLN A 67 56.82 -8.49 14.64
CA GLN A 67 56.87 -8.16 16.07
C GLN A 67 55.47 -7.97 16.69
N GLU A 68 55.37 -8.44 17.93
CA GLU A 68 54.25 -8.54 18.86
C GLU A 68 54.08 -7.25 19.67
N SER A 69 52.84 -6.80 19.92
CA SER A 69 52.47 -6.10 21.18
C SER A 69 50.95 -5.89 21.30
N ALA A 70 50.52 -5.96 22.55
CA ALA A 70 49.16 -5.97 23.06
C ALA A 70 48.40 -4.64 22.85
N GLY A 71 47.07 -4.77 22.78
CA GLY A 71 46.12 -3.66 22.79
C GLY A 71 44.70 -4.19 22.65
N ILE A 72 44.14 -4.73 23.74
CA ILE A 72 42.71 -4.97 23.87
C ILE A 72 42.09 -3.61 24.15
N ASP A 73 41.36 -3.05 23.19
CA ASP A 73 40.25 -2.11 23.38
C ASP A 73 39.58 -1.90 22.03
N GLY A 74 38.44 -2.56 21.83
CA GLY A 74 37.72 -2.55 20.58
C GLY A 74 36.42 -3.35 20.65
N VAL A 75 35.68 -3.18 21.74
CA VAL A 75 34.30 -3.65 21.86
C VAL A 75 33.40 -2.41 21.72
N ASP A 76 32.31 -2.55 20.98
CA ASP A 76 31.16 -1.63 20.95
C ASP A 76 31.15 -0.42 19.99
N ALA A 77 31.63 -0.57 18.76
CA ALA A 77 31.22 0.35 17.66
C ALA A 77 30.27 -0.28 16.62
N ASN A 78 30.15 -1.62 16.61
CA ASN A 78 29.30 -2.34 15.65
C ASN A 78 27.90 -2.66 16.18
N LEU A 79 27.69 -2.66 17.51
CA LEU A 79 26.38 -2.94 18.10
C LEU A 79 25.41 -1.77 17.85
N ASP A 80 25.86 -0.53 18.03
CA ASP A 80 25.04 0.66 17.78
C ASP A 80 24.64 0.81 16.31
N ARG A 81 25.49 0.40 15.36
CA ARG A 81 25.19 0.56 13.93
C ARG A 81 24.19 -0.48 13.40
N LEU A 82 24.17 -1.69 13.96
CA LEU A 82 23.15 -2.71 13.66
C LEU A 82 21.78 -2.38 14.28
N VAL A 83 21.76 -1.83 15.50
CA VAL A 83 20.50 -1.49 16.17
C VAL A 83 19.78 -0.32 15.49
N ILE A 84 20.52 0.60 14.87
CA ILE A 84 19.96 1.75 14.15
C ILE A 84 19.34 1.34 12.79
N SER A 85 19.86 0.31 12.09
CA SER A 85 19.27 -0.17 10.83
C SER A 85 17.92 -0.86 11.06
N ASP A 86 17.84 -1.72 12.08
CA ASP A 86 16.63 -2.50 12.36
C ASP A 86 15.46 -1.60 12.80
N ALA A 87 15.73 -0.59 13.62
CA ALA A 87 14.72 0.39 14.03
C ALA A 87 14.23 1.25 12.84
N SER A 88 15.13 1.63 11.94
CA SER A 88 14.78 2.37 10.72
C SER A 88 13.95 1.52 9.75
N THR A 89 14.32 0.25 9.56
CA THR A 89 13.59 -0.70 8.70
C THR A 89 12.19 -0.98 9.26
N ALA A 90 12.07 -1.15 10.58
CA ALA A 90 10.77 -1.29 11.25
C ALA A 90 9.88 -0.05 11.10
N GLN A 91 10.46 1.15 11.20
CA GLN A 91 9.73 2.40 10.99
C GLN A 91 9.18 2.52 9.56
N ILE A 92 10.00 2.22 8.54
CA ILE A 92 9.57 2.24 7.13
C ILE A 92 8.44 1.23 6.91
N ARG A 93 8.57 0.02 7.48
CA ARG A 93 7.54 -1.01 7.40
C ARG A 93 6.22 -0.57 8.03
N ASN A 94 6.25 0.07 9.20
CA ASN A 94 5.06 0.59 9.86
C ASN A 94 4.40 1.71 9.04
N SER A 95 5.19 2.63 8.47
CA SER A 95 4.68 3.66 7.55
C SER A 95 3.98 3.04 6.34
N LEU A 96 4.58 2.01 5.74
CA LEU A 96 3.99 1.28 4.63
C LEU A 96 2.70 0.53 5.00
N ILE A 97 2.62 -0.02 6.21
CA ILE A 97 1.39 -0.61 6.76
C ILE A 97 0.30 0.47 6.86
N ASP A 98 0.62 1.64 7.41
CA ASP A 98 -0.34 2.73 7.57
C ASP A 98 -0.80 3.30 6.22
N THR A 99 0.09 3.46 5.25
CA THR A 99 -0.29 3.83 3.88
C THR A 99 -1.18 2.76 3.24
N THR A 100 -0.91 1.48 3.49
CA THR A 100 -1.74 0.37 2.99
C THR A 100 -3.12 0.35 3.64
N ARG A 101 -3.24 0.72 4.92
CA ARG A 101 -4.52 0.95 5.60
C ARG A 101 -5.29 2.10 4.97
N GLY A 102 -4.61 3.22 4.70
CA GLY A 102 -5.19 4.35 3.97
C GLY A 102 -5.75 3.95 2.61
N LEU A 103 -5.02 3.12 1.85
CA LEU A 103 -5.51 2.57 0.58
C LEU A 103 -6.78 1.74 0.76
N LEU A 104 -6.82 0.87 1.77
CA LEU A 104 -7.97 0.03 2.06
C LEU A 104 -9.20 0.84 2.49
N TYR A 105 -8.97 1.90 3.26
CA TYR A 105 -9.99 2.86 3.65
C TYR A 105 -10.61 3.55 2.43
N VAL A 106 -9.79 4.16 1.56
CA VAL A 106 -10.28 4.85 0.35
C VAL A 106 -11.04 3.89 -0.57
N VAL A 107 -10.55 2.65 -0.75
CA VAL A 107 -11.26 1.62 -1.53
C VAL A 107 -12.60 1.25 -0.88
N SER A 108 -12.69 1.26 0.44
CA SER A 108 -13.94 1.02 1.16
C SER A 108 -14.92 2.19 1.02
N VAL A 109 -14.43 3.43 1.04
CA VAL A 109 -15.24 4.64 0.75
C VAL A 109 -15.78 4.60 -0.68
N LEU A 110 -14.95 4.23 -1.66
CA LEU A 110 -15.38 4.04 -3.05
C LEU A 110 -16.56 3.06 -3.17
N GLU A 111 -16.55 1.97 -2.41
CA GLU A 111 -17.66 1.01 -2.40
C GLU A 111 -18.93 1.60 -1.77
N GLN A 112 -18.79 2.26 -0.61
CA GLN A 112 -19.91 2.90 0.09
C GLN A 112 -20.57 3.96 -0.79
N GLU A 113 -19.77 4.81 -1.43
CA GLU A 113 -20.26 5.84 -2.34
C GLU A 113 -20.85 5.26 -3.61
N ARG A 114 -20.30 4.17 -4.16
CA ARG A 114 -20.90 3.45 -5.29
C ARG A 114 -22.31 2.98 -4.93
N VAL A 115 -22.46 2.35 -3.76
CA VAL A 115 -23.76 1.85 -3.26
C VAL A 115 -24.73 3.02 -3.04
N SER A 116 -24.28 4.09 -2.38
CA SER A 116 -25.07 5.30 -2.14
C SER A 116 -25.54 5.95 -3.45
N TRP A 117 -24.63 6.13 -4.40
CA TRP A 117 -24.91 6.65 -5.72
C TRP A 117 -25.94 5.79 -6.46
N TRP A 118 -25.75 4.46 -6.47
CA TRP A 118 -26.64 3.54 -7.18
C TRP A 118 -28.06 3.54 -6.61
N ASN A 119 -28.17 3.67 -5.28
CA ASN A 119 -29.44 3.65 -4.56
C ASN A 119 -30.06 5.04 -4.39
N SER A 120 -29.39 6.11 -4.81
CA SER A 120 -29.89 7.48 -4.70
C SER A 120 -31.26 7.67 -5.38
N PRO A 121 -32.16 8.52 -4.84
CA PRO A 121 -33.45 8.80 -5.47
C PRO A 121 -33.31 9.29 -6.93
N ALA A 122 -32.28 10.09 -7.20
CA ALA A 122 -31.99 10.57 -8.55
C ALA A 122 -31.71 9.41 -9.53
N LYS A 123 -30.89 8.42 -9.13
CA LYS A 123 -30.61 7.25 -9.97
C LYS A 123 -31.78 6.28 -10.08
N GLN A 124 -32.55 6.11 -9.02
CA GLN A 124 -33.80 5.34 -9.08
C GLN A 124 -34.80 5.96 -10.06
N ASN A 125 -34.99 7.28 -10.00
CA ASN A 125 -35.87 8.01 -10.92
C ASN A 125 -35.37 7.96 -12.36
N GLN A 126 -34.05 8.07 -12.58
CA GLN A 126 -33.47 7.90 -13.90
C GLN A 126 -33.75 6.50 -14.47
N ARG A 127 -33.60 5.44 -13.67
CA ARG A 127 -33.90 4.07 -14.11
C ARG A 127 -35.38 3.88 -14.43
N ARG A 128 -36.28 4.44 -13.62
CA ARG A 128 -37.74 4.42 -13.89
C ARG A 128 -38.09 5.12 -15.19
N SER A 129 -37.61 6.34 -15.38
CA SER A 129 -37.84 7.10 -16.62
C SER A 129 -37.29 6.39 -17.87
N LEU A 130 -36.15 5.69 -17.77
CA LEU A 130 -35.62 4.90 -18.88
C LEU A 130 -36.49 3.68 -19.23
N MET A 131 -37.15 3.07 -18.24
CA MET A 131 -38.15 2.01 -18.47
C MET A 131 -39.38 2.59 -19.16
N ASP A 132 -39.90 3.73 -18.68
CA ASP A 132 -41.10 4.37 -19.23
C ASP A 132 -40.89 4.84 -20.68
N THR A 133 -39.65 5.20 -21.04
CA THR A 133 -39.27 5.62 -22.39
C THR A 133 -38.77 4.47 -23.27
N PHE A 134 -38.89 3.21 -22.82
CA PHE A 134 -38.41 2.00 -23.51
C PHE A 134 -36.95 2.07 -23.97
N ASN A 135 -36.10 2.81 -23.26
CA ASN A 135 -34.70 3.01 -23.63
C ASN A 135 -33.79 1.94 -22.99
N ALA A 136 -33.95 0.70 -23.46
CA ALA A 136 -33.25 -0.47 -22.95
C ALA A 136 -31.72 -0.35 -23.05
N GLU A 137 -31.20 0.29 -24.09
CA GLU A 137 -29.75 0.42 -24.31
C GLU A 137 -29.11 1.31 -23.25
N LYS A 138 -29.68 2.49 -22.95
CA LYS A 138 -29.16 3.36 -21.88
C LYS A 138 -29.27 2.70 -20.50
N GLN A 139 -30.32 1.92 -20.27
CA GLN A 139 -30.48 1.18 -19.02
C GLN A 139 -29.38 0.11 -18.86
N LYS A 140 -29.11 -0.65 -19.93
CA LYS A 140 -28.02 -1.63 -19.97
C LYS A 140 -26.68 -0.97 -19.73
N GLN A 141 -26.38 0.14 -20.39
CA GLN A 141 -25.14 0.90 -20.19
C GLN A 141 -24.97 1.35 -18.73
N LEU A 142 -26.04 1.83 -18.10
CA LEU A 142 -26.01 2.25 -16.70
C LEU A 142 -25.72 1.09 -15.73
N GLN A 143 -26.30 -0.10 -15.99
CA GLN A 143 -26.00 -1.32 -15.22
C GLN A 143 -24.54 -1.77 -15.43
N VAL A 144 -24.05 -1.74 -16.67
CA VAL A 144 -22.67 -2.10 -17.01
C VAL A 144 -21.67 -1.21 -16.28
N VAL A 145 -21.90 0.10 -16.22
CA VAL A 145 -21.04 1.02 -15.46
C VAL A 145 -21.00 0.62 -13.99
N ASN A 146 -22.15 0.42 -13.35
CA ASN A 146 -22.20 0.04 -11.94
C ASN A 146 -21.48 -1.30 -11.66
N GLN A 147 -21.68 -2.30 -12.52
CA GLN A 147 -21.04 -3.60 -12.36
C GLN A 147 -19.52 -3.50 -12.54
N LYS A 148 -19.06 -2.74 -13.54
CA LYS A 148 -17.63 -2.52 -13.76
C LYS A 148 -16.99 -1.81 -12.58
N THR A 149 -17.64 -0.79 -12.03
CA THR A 149 -17.16 -0.10 -10.82
C THR A 149 -17.04 -1.05 -9.64
N ALA A 150 -18.06 -1.88 -9.37
CA ALA A 150 -18.01 -2.89 -8.31
C ALA A 150 -16.84 -3.87 -8.51
N ASN A 151 -16.64 -4.36 -9.73
CA ASN A 151 -15.55 -5.27 -10.06
C ASN A 151 -14.17 -4.60 -9.86
N MET A 152 -14.01 -3.34 -10.24
CA MET A 152 -12.75 -2.59 -10.03
C MET A 152 -12.43 -2.44 -8.54
N VAL A 153 -13.43 -2.13 -7.71
CA VAL A 153 -13.26 -2.04 -6.25
C VAL A 153 -12.84 -3.38 -5.65
N ILE A 154 -13.48 -4.48 -6.07
CA ILE A 154 -13.10 -5.85 -5.65
C ILE A 154 -11.67 -6.17 -6.08
N ASP A 155 -11.31 -5.88 -7.34
CA ASP A 155 -9.97 -6.09 -7.88
C ASP A 155 -8.93 -5.32 -7.06
N MET A 156 -9.18 -4.04 -6.74
CA MET A 156 -8.29 -3.22 -5.92
C MET A 156 -8.10 -3.81 -4.52
N ARG A 157 -9.19 -4.19 -3.85
CA ARG A 157 -9.14 -4.81 -2.51
C ARG A 157 -8.35 -6.11 -2.53
N ALA A 158 -8.55 -6.95 -3.55
CA ALA A 158 -7.80 -8.19 -3.73
C ALA A 158 -6.29 -7.91 -3.91
N LYS A 159 -5.91 -6.89 -4.68
CA LYS A 159 -4.50 -6.50 -4.84
C LYS A 159 -3.87 -5.97 -3.56
N ILE A 160 -4.62 -5.20 -2.78
CA ILE A 160 -4.19 -4.77 -1.44
C ILE A 160 -3.97 -5.97 -0.53
N GLY A 161 -4.91 -6.92 -0.50
CA GLY A 161 -4.79 -8.14 0.31
C GLY A 161 -3.59 -9.02 -0.07
N VAL A 162 -3.32 -9.18 -1.37
CA VAL A 162 -2.11 -9.87 -1.86
C VAL A 162 -0.84 -9.14 -1.42
N PHE A 163 -0.82 -7.80 -1.53
CA PHE A 163 0.32 -7.01 -1.09
C PHE A 163 0.55 -7.14 0.43
N ALA A 164 -0.49 -6.97 1.24
CA ALA A 164 -0.42 -7.11 2.69
C ALA A 164 0.12 -8.49 3.10
N LYS A 165 -0.42 -9.56 2.51
CA LYS A 165 -0.03 -10.94 2.85
C LYS A 165 1.42 -11.26 2.48
N TYR A 166 1.84 -10.92 1.26
CA TYR A 166 3.13 -11.38 0.73
C TYR A 166 4.28 -10.39 0.88
N VAL A 167 3.98 -9.11 1.09
CA VAL A 167 5.01 -8.07 1.28
C VAL A 167 5.08 -7.63 2.73
N LEU A 168 3.94 -7.31 3.33
CA LEU A 168 3.92 -6.83 4.71
C LEU A 168 3.88 -7.96 5.74
N ILE A 169 3.54 -9.18 5.31
CA ILE A 169 3.34 -10.34 6.19
C ILE A 169 2.31 -10.00 7.28
N VAL A 170 1.25 -9.31 6.88
CA VAL A 170 0.10 -8.91 7.71
C VAL A 170 -1.15 -9.47 7.06
N GLU A 171 -2.06 -10.02 7.86
CA GLU A 171 -3.33 -10.48 7.30
C GLU A 171 -4.26 -9.30 7.02
N LEU A 172 -5.05 -9.38 5.94
CA LEU A 172 -5.94 -8.28 5.54
C LEU A 172 -6.93 -7.90 6.66
N HIS A 173 -7.40 -8.88 7.44
CA HIS A 173 -8.32 -8.63 8.55
C HIS A 173 -7.68 -7.83 9.70
N GLU A 174 -6.36 -7.91 9.87
CA GLU A 174 -5.59 -7.14 10.87
C GLU A 174 -5.48 -5.67 10.45
N LEU A 175 -5.43 -5.40 9.13
CA LEU A 175 -5.50 -4.05 8.59
C LEU A 175 -6.89 -3.42 8.79
N GLU A 176 -7.95 -4.23 8.73
CA GLU A 176 -9.34 -3.79 8.94
C GLU A 176 -9.73 -3.65 10.43
N GLY A 177 -9.07 -4.41 11.32
CA GLY A 177 -9.47 -4.57 12.72
C GLY A 177 -9.09 -3.41 13.66
N GLU A 178 -8.11 -2.58 13.31
CA GLU A 178 -7.72 -1.43 14.14
C GLU A 178 -8.67 -0.23 14.03
N GLU A 179 -9.37 -0.07 12.91
CA GLU A 179 -10.33 1.03 12.73
C GLU A 179 -11.59 0.83 13.60
N ARG A 180 -12.05 -0.41 13.78
CA ARG A 180 -13.21 -0.71 14.64
C ARG A 180 -12.94 -0.43 16.12
N LYS A 181 -11.70 -0.61 16.58
CA LYS A 181 -11.30 -0.32 17.97
C LYS A 181 -11.28 1.18 18.24
N LYS A 182 -10.87 2.01 17.27
CA LYS A 182 -10.84 3.49 17.40
C LYS A 182 -12.23 4.12 17.35
N GLN A 183 -13.16 3.57 16.54
CA GLN A 183 -14.55 4.04 16.50
C GLN A 183 -15.36 3.64 17.75
N GLN A 184 -15.13 2.45 18.31
CA GLN A 184 -15.77 2.04 19.56
C GLN A 184 -15.29 2.82 20.79
N THR A 185 -14.06 3.36 20.79
CA THR A 185 -13.61 4.23 21.88
C THR A 185 -14.16 5.65 21.78
N SER A 186 -14.43 6.17 20.58
CA SER A 186 -15.08 7.48 20.42
C SER A 186 -16.57 7.48 20.78
N GLU A 187 -17.29 6.36 20.58
CA GLU A 187 -18.71 6.26 20.96
C GLU A 187 -18.94 5.99 22.46
N LYS A 188 -17.92 5.55 23.20
CA LYS A 188 -18.01 5.31 24.66
C LYS A 188 -17.64 6.53 25.52
N THR A 189 -17.30 7.67 24.90
CA THR A 189 -16.87 8.89 25.60
C THR A 189 -17.83 10.06 25.40
N VAL A 190 -19.08 9.80 25.00
CA VAL A 190 -20.16 10.79 24.91
C VAL A 190 -21.31 10.39 25.83
#